data_AF-A0A7C5SP80-F1
#
_entry.id   AF-A0A7C5SP80-F1
#
_cell.length_a   1.000
_cell.length_b   1.000
_cell.length_c   1.000
_cell.angle_alpha   90.00
_cell.angle_beta   90.00
_cell.angle_gamma   90.00
#
_symmetry.space_group_name_H-M   'P 1'
#
loop_
_entity.id
_entity.type
_entity.pdbx_description
1 polymer ?
#
loop_
_entity_poly.entity_id
_entity_poly.type
_entity_poly.pdbx_seq_one_letter_code
_entity_poly.pdbx_strand_id
1 'polypeptide(L)'
;FRGLEPDARLDDGARLAQALFLAYPDPRSLLPSSAAAAALAQVGLAADVEVCARTDALVVVPELAAREGAALRFRPVYPKGV
;
A
#
# COMPACT_ATOMS: atom_id res chain seq x y z
N PHE A 1 -11.29 -6.65 3.70
CA PHE A 1 -11.31 -5.33 4.36
C PHE A 1 -12.16 -5.40 5.61
N ARG A 2 -11.52 -5.45 6.80
CA ARG A 2 -12.19 -5.06 8.05
C ARG A 2 -12.62 -3.61 7.82
N GLY A 3 -13.91 -3.35 7.92
CA GLY A 3 -14.43 -2.00 7.72
C GLY A 3 -13.62 -1.02 8.56
N LEU A 4 -13.36 0.16 8.01
CA LEU A 4 -13.10 1.33 8.83
C LEU A 4 -14.06 1.27 10.03
N GLU A 5 -13.60 1.56 11.24
CA GLU A 5 -14.46 1.62 12.43
C GLU A 5 -15.82 2.21 12.03
N PRO A 6 -16.96 1.62 12.41
CA PRO A 6 -18.28 2.00 11.88
C PRO A 6 -18.56 3.51 11.89
N ASP A 7 -17.89 4.23 12.78
CA ASP A 7 -18.00 5.68 13.00
C ASP A 7 -16.81 6.50 12.45
N ALA A 8 -15.93 5.90 11.65
CA ALA A 8 -14.77 6.58 11.09
C ALA A 8 -15.22 7.68 10.12
N ARG A 9 -15.14 8.93 10.57
CA ARG A 9 -15.43 10.09 9.71
C ARG A 9 -14.29 10.29 8.72
N LEU A 10 -14.57 9.96 7.46
CA LEU A 10 -13.61 10.19 6.38
C LEU A 10 -13.48 11.68 6.05
N ASP A 11 -12.24 12.15 6.04
CA ASP A 11 -11.86 13.41 5.43
C ASP A 11 -11.88 13.29 3.89
N ASP A 12 -11.65 14.41 3.19
CA ASP A 12 -11.74 14.46 1.74
C ASP A 12 -10.73 13.54 1.05
N GLY A 13 -9.51 13.46 1.60
CA GLY A 13 -8.47 12.57 1.08
C GLY A 13 -8.85 11.10 1.20
N ALA A 14 -9.39 10.71 2.36
CA ALA A 14 -9.86 9.35 2.60
C ALA A 14 -11.10 9.00 1.76
N ARG A 15 -12.02 9.95 1.52
CA ARG A 15 -13.16 9.77 0.62
C ARG A 15 -12.72 9.52 -0.81
N LEU A 16 -11.77 10.31 -1.31
CA LEU A 16 -11.23 10.14 -2.65
C LEU A 16 -10.51 8.79 -2.79
N ALA A 17 -9.68 8.42 -1.81
CA ALA A 17 -9.00 7.13 -1.79
C ALA A 17 -9.99 5.95 -1.78
N GLN A 18 -11.06 6.04 -0.99
CA GLN A 18 -12.13 5.05 -0.97
C GLN A 18 -12.85 4.95 -2.32
N ALA A 19 -13.21 6.09 -2.93
CA ALA A 19 -13.85 6.11 -4.24
C ALA A 19 -12.96 5.47 -5.32
N LEU A 20 -11.65 5.72 -5.29
CA LEU A 20 -10.68 5.11 -6.19
C LEU A 20 -10.60 3.59 -5.99
N PHE A 21 -10.54 3.12 -4.75
CA PHE A 21 -10.55 1.69 -4.42
C PHE A 21 -11.84 1.00 -4.89
N LEU A 22 -13.01 1.62 -4.68
CA LEU A 22 -14.28 1.06 -5.11
C LEU A 22 -14.40 0.99 -6.65
N ALA A 23 -13.78 1.93 -7.37
CA ALA A 23 -13.72 1.90 -8.84
C ALA A 23 -12.74 0.86 -9.38
N TYR A 24 -11.67 0.55 -8.64
CA TYR A 24 -10.61 -0.38 -9.03
C TYR A 24 -10.26 -1.34 -7.88
N PRO A 25 -11.13 -2.33 -7.58
CA PRO A 25 -10.94 -3.23 -6.43
C PRO A 25 -9.76 -4.19 -6.61
N ASP A 26 -9.36 -4.50 -7.85
CA ASP A 26 -8.10 -5.19 -8.13
C ASP A 26 -7.01 -4.16 -8.48
N PRO A 27 -5.95 -4.01 -7.66
CA PRO A 27 -4.87 -3.06 -7.93
C PRO A 27 -4.17 -3.30 -9.26
N ARG A 28 -4.19 -4.54 -9.79
CA ARG A 28 -3.54 -4.89 -11.06
C ARG A 28 -4.13 -4.14 -12.25
N SER A 29 -5.40 -3.72 -12.19
CA SER A 29 -6.00 -2.95 -13.29
C SER A 29 -5.58 -1.48 -13.29
N LEU A 30 -5.05 -0.95 -12.19
CA LEU A 30 -4.77 0.48 -12.01
C LEU A 30 -3.27 0.79 -11.86
N LEU A 31 -2.52 -0.01 -11.10
CA LEU A 31 -1.11 0.28 -10.85
C LEU A 31 -0.25 0.43 -12.13
N PRO A 32 -0.45 -0.38 -13.20
CA PRO A 32 0.29 -0.22 -14.45
C PRO A 32 0.10 1.12 -15.15
N SER A 33 -1.00 1.85 -14.91
CA SER A 33 -1.25 3.16 -15.52
C SER A 33 -0.58 4.32 -14.76
N SER A 34 0.14 4.04 -13.68
CA SER A 34 0.78 5.07 -12.86
C SER A 34 2.10 5.57 -13.46
N ALA A 35 2.47 6.81 -13.15
CA ALA A 35 3.78 7.35 -13.52
C ALA A 35 4.95 6.53 -12.89
N ALA A 36 4.73 5.95 -11.71
CA ALA A 36 5.71 5.07 -11.07
C ALA A 36 5.94 3.77 -11.85
N ALA A 37 4.87 3.14 -12.35
CA ALA A 37 5.00 1.96 -13.21
C ALA A 37 5.74 2.29 -14.52
N ALA A 38 5.46 3.44 -15.13
CA ALA A 38 6.20 3.92 -16.29
C ALA A 38 7.70 4.12 -16.00
N ALA A 39 8.04 4.70 -14.84
CA ALA A 39 9.42 4.87 -14.42
C ALA A 39 10.15 3.54 -14.17
N LEU A 40 9.49 2.58 -13.52
CA LEU A 40 10.04 1.22 -13.32
C LEU A 40 10.30 0.51 -14.66
N ALA A 41 9.38 0.65 -15.62
CA ALA A 41 9.53 0.06 -16.94
C ALA A 41 10.75 0.61 -17.69
N GLN A 42 11.05 1.91 -17.56
CA GLN A 42 12.20 2.55 -18.19
C GLN A 42 13.55 2.00 -17.71
N VAL A 43 13.60 1.43 -16.51
CA VAL A 43 14.81 0.85 -15.92
C VAL A 43 14.78 -0.69 -15.89
N GLY A 44 13.86 -1.31 -16.63
CA GLY A 44 13.77 -2.78 -16.74
C GLY A 44 13.14 -3.48 -15.53
N LEU A 45 12.44 -2.75 -14.66
CA LEU A 45 11.80 -3.26 -13.43
C LEU A 45 10.27 -3.38 -13.56
N ALA A 46 9.75 -3.53 -14.78
CA ALA A 46 8.30 -3.61 -15.01
C ALA A 46 7.62 -4.75 -14.24
N ALA A 47 8.32 -5.87 -14.03
CA ALA A 47 7.80 -7.02 -13.29
C ALA A 47 7.49 -6.73 -11.80
N ASP A 48 8.12 -5.70 -11.23
CA ASP A 48 7.91 -5.35 -9.81
C ASP A 48 6.51 -4.80 -9.57
N VAL A 49 5.85 -4.23 -10.58
CA VAL A 49 4.47 -3.72 -10.48
C VAL A 49 3.49 -4.85 -10.13
N GLU A 50 3.67 -6.02 -10.73
CA GLU A 50 2.83 -7.21 -10.46
C GLU A 50 3.05 -7.76 -9.05
N VAL A 51 4.28 -7.66 -8.52
CA VAL A 51 4.59 -8.04 -7.14
C VAL A 51 3.94 -7.06 -6.16
N CYS A 52 4.06 -5.75 -6.42
CA CYS A 52 3.47 -4.68 -5.63
C CYS A 52 1.94 -4.68 -5.63
N ALA A 53 1.30 -5.23 -6.67
CA ALA A 53 -0.15 -5.31 -6.77
C ALA A 53 -0.79 -6.40 -5.90
N ARG A 54 0.01 -7.27 -5.26
CA ARG A 54 -0.51 -8.38 -4.45
C ARG A 54 -1.09 -7.87 -3.13
N THR A 55 -2.37 -8.14 -2.91
CA THR A 55 -3.07 -7.87 -1.65
C THR A 55 -2.87 -9.01 -0.66
N ASP A 56 -2.69 -8.69 0.63
CA ASP A 56 -2.56 -9.66 1.73
C ASP A 56 -1.46 -10.72 1.54
N ALA A 57 -0.40 -10.40 0.79
CA ALA A 57 0.69 -11.34 0.48
C ALA A 57 1.61 -11.62 1.67
N LEU A 58 1.66 -10.72 2.65
CA LEU A 58 2.52 -10.80 3.83
C LEU A 58 1.73 -10.38 5.07
N VAL A 59 2.04 -11.01 6.20
CA VAL A 59 1.41 -10.72 7.51
C VAL A 59 2.28 -9.82 8.41
N VAL A 60 3.38 -9.27 7.87
CA VAL A 60 4.30 -8.39 8.61
C VAL A 60 3.94 -6.93 8.41
N VAL A 61 3.92 -6.17 9.50
CA VAL A 61 3.74 -4.72 9.51
C VAL A 61 5.03 -4.06 10.05
N PRO A 62 5.80 -3.36 9.21
CA PRO A 62 6.97 -2.60 9.67
C PRO A 62 6.54 -1.40 10.50
N GLU A 63 6.93 -1.35 11.77
CA GLU A 63 6.70 -0.19 12.66
C GLU A 63 7.96 0.65 12.80
N LEU A 64 7.83 1.98 12.67
CA LEU A 64 8.93 2.91 12.95
C LEU A 64 9.32 2.81 14.43
N ALA A 65 10.55 2.35 14.69
CA ALA A 65 11.06 2.10 16.05
C ALA A 65 12.02 3.19 16.52
N ALA A 66 12.84 3.74 15.62
CA ALA A 66 13.82 4.76 15.97
C ALA A 66 14.28 5.59 14.76
N ARG A 67 14.92 6.71 15.04
CA ARG A 67 15.71 7.50 14.08
C ARG A 67 17.18 7.38 14.45
N GLU A 68 18.04 7.05 13.50
CA GLU A 68 19.47 6.81 13.72
C GLU A 68 20.28 7.62 12.69
N GLY A 69 20.71 8.82 13.09
CA GLY A 69 21.29 9.79 12.16
C GLY A 69 20.29 10.14 11.05
N ALA A 70 20.65 9.85 9.79
CA ALA A 70 19.79 10.04 8.62
C ALA A 70 18.82 8.87 8.36
N ALA A 71 18.94 7.76 9.08
CA ALA A 71 18.14 6.56 8.87
C ALA A 71 16.86 6.53 9.73
N LEU A 72 15.83 5.88 9.21
CA LEU A 72 14.66 5.42 9.96
C LEU A 72 14.78 3.93 10.19
N ARG A 73 14.79 3.48 11.45
CA ARG A 73 14.83 2.07 11.81
C ARG A 73 13.41 1.55 12.02
N PHE A 74 13.05 0.49 11.29
CA PHE A 74 11.78 -0.21 11.42
C PHE A 74 11.98 -1.57 12.08
N ARG A 75 11.01 -2.00 12.89
CA ARG A 75 10.96 -3.36 13.45
C ARG A 75 9.78 -4.13 12.87
N PRO A 76 9.89 -5.45 12.65
CA PRO A 76 8.76 -6.24 12.19
C PRO A 76 7.76 -6.45 13.33
N VAL A 77 6.48 -6.22 13.06
CA VAL A 77 5.37 -6.60 13.93
C VAL A 77 4.45 -7.56 13.20
N TYR A 78 4.04 -8.62 13.89
CA TYR A 78 3.12 -9.64 13.38
C TYR A 78 1.80 -9.51 14.14
N PRO A 79 0.75 -8.93 13.54
CA PRO A 79 -0.54 -8.77 14.20
C PRO A 79 -1.09 -10.15 14.59
N LYS A 80 -1.54 -10.30 15.84
CA LYS A 80 -2.18 -11.54 16.32
C LYS A 80 -3.59 -11.62 15.75
N GLY A 81 -3.95 -12.73 15.11
CA GLY A 81 -5.31 -13.05 14.69
C GLY A 81 -5.69 -12.60 13.27
N VAL A 82 -4.77 -12.70 12.31
CA VAL A 82 -5.09 -12.69 10.88
C VAL A 82 -5.76 -14.01 10.50
#